data_AF-A0A7J9K6B3-F1
#
_entry.id   AF-A0A7J9K6B3-F1
#
_cell.length_a   1.000
_cell.length_b   1.000
_cell.length_c   1.000
_cell.angle_alpha   90.00
_cell.angle_beta   90.00
_cell.angle_gamma   90.00
#
_symmetry.space_group_name_H-M   'P 1'
#
loop_
_entity.id
_entity.type
_entity.pdbx_description
1 polymer ?
#
loop_
_entity_poly.entity_id
_entity_poly.type
_entity_poly.pdbx_seq_one_letter_code
_entity_poly.pdbx_strand_id
1 'polypeptide(L)'
;IRSVADARVGDTITHYDRKAESSLPGYEEATPMVFCGLFPVDADQFPELRDALEKLQLNDAALKFEPETSSAMGFGFRCGFLGLLHMEIERLEREYNLSLITTAPSVVYRVNCVDNETVECSNPSLLPEPGQRRSIEEPVVKIEMLTPKDYIGSLMELAQDRRGEFKGMKYITENRASIIYELPLAEMVGDFFDQLKSRSKGYASMEYTFIGYKESELIKLDIQINGEPVEPLSTIVHRDK
;
A
#
# COMPACT_ATOMS: atom_id res chain seq x y z
N ILE A 1 12.84 19.36 -21.36
CA ILE A 1 12.93 18.32 -20.30
C ILE A 1 14.21 18.60 -19.53
N ARG A 2 14.09 19.12 -18.32
CA ARG A 2 15.21 19.40 -17.40
C ARG A 2 15.17 18.48 -16.18
N SER A 3 13.99 17.97 -15.82
CA SER A 3 13.80 16.97 -14.79
C SER A 3 13.14 15.70 -15.36
N VAL A 4 13.33 14.55 -14.70
CA VAL A 4 12.64 13.29 -15.05
C VAL A 4 11.13 13.44 -14.89
N ALA A 5 10.66 14.32 -14.00
CA ALA A 5 9.24 14.62 -13.81
C ALA A 5 8.59 15.34 -15.00
N ASP A 6 9.38 15.97 -15.89
CA ASP A 6 8.89 16.66 -17.10
C ASP A 6 8.56 15.69 -18.25
N ALA A 7 8.96 14.41 -18.13
CA ALA A 7 8.76 13.39 -19.16
C ALA A 7 8.40 12.05 -18.49
N ARG A 8 7.10 11.84 -18.31
CA ARG A 8 6.58 10.64 -17.65
C ARG A 8 6.62 9.45 -18.61
N VAL A 9 6.73 8.25 -18.05
CA VAL A 9 6.55 7.00 -18.82
C VAL A 9 5.16 7.04 -19.47
N GLY A 10 5.01 6.61 -20.72
CA GLY A 10 3.71 6.61 -21.39
C GLY A 10 3.18 7.97 -21.87
N ASP A 11 3.92 9.08 -21.66
CA ASP A 11 3.56 10.38 -22.20
C ASP A 11 3.75 10.46 -23.73
N THR A 12 3.02 11.36 -24.39
CA THR A 12 3.06 11.52 -25.85
C THR A 12 3.89 12.73 -26.25
N ILE A 13 5.08 12.48 -26.78
CA ILE A 13 5.94 13.54 -27.33
C ILE A 13 5.50 13.87 -28.76
N THR A 14 5.17 15.14 -29.01
CA THR A 14 4.80 15.63 -30.34
C THR A 14 5.63 16.84 -30.77
N HIS A 15 5.64 17.14 -32.07
CA HIS A 15 6.41 18.25 -32.62
C HIS A 15 5.72 19.59 -32.29
N TYR A 16 6.51 20.63 -31.99
CA TYR A 16 5.97 21.95 -31.65
C TYR A 16 5.12 22.55 -32.79
N ASP A 17 5.64 22.52 -34.01
CA ASP A 17 4.97 23.04 -35.21
C ASP A 17 3.90 22.12 -35.79
N ARG A 18 3.91 20.83 -35.40
CA ARG A 18 2.99 19.81 -35.93
C ARG A 18 2.51 18.93 -34.78
N LYS A 19 1.62 19.49 -33.97
CA LYS A 19 1.03 18.80 -32.82
C LYS A 19 0.13 17.67 -33.28
N ALA A 20 0.21 16.53 -32.58
CA ALA A 20 -0.75 15.45 -32.70
C ALA A 20 -2.13 15.92 -32.23
N GLU A 21 -3.20 15.43 -32.85
CA GLU A 21 -4.57 15.80 -32.51
C GLU A 21 -5.02 15.27 -31.14
N SER A 22 -4.45 14.14 -30.70
CA SER A 22 -4.73 13.53 -29.41
C SER A 22 -3.47 12.86 -28.85
N SER A 23 -3.34 12.84 -27.52
CA SER A 23 -2.36 11.99 -26.84
C SER A 23 -2.69 10.51 -27.07
N LEU A 24 -1.67 9.66 -27.02
CA LEU A 24 -1.86 8.22 -27.05
C LEU A 24 -2.65 7.77 -25.80
N PRO A 25 -3.69 6.94 -25.96
CA PRO A 25 -4.42 6.40 -24.83
C PRO A 25 -3.58 5.34 -24.09
N GLY A 26 -3.82 5.19 -22.79
CA GLY A 26 -3.35 4.04 -22.01
C GLY A 26 -2.31 4.32 -20.92
N TYR A 27 -1.87 5.56 -20.73
CA TYR A 27 -1.08 5.92 -19.55
C TYR A 27 -1.96 6.58 -18.48
N GLU A 28 -2.03 5.94 -17.31
CA GLU A 28 -2.60 6.49 -16.09
C GLU A 28 -1.47 6.77 -15.09
N GLU A 29 -1.58 7.88 -14.36
CA GLU A 29 -0.58 8.22 -13.34
C GLU A 29 -0.58 7.15 -12.25
N ALA A 30 0.61 6.66 -11.91
CA ALA A 30 0.80 5.66 -10.88
C ALA A 30 0.44 6.24 -9.51
N THR A 31 -0.80 6.03 -9.06
CA THR A 31 -1.26 6.46 -7.74
C THR A 31 -0.75 5.47 -6.67
N PRO A 32 -0.05 5.95 -5.63
CA PRO A 32 0.37 5.09 -4.53
C PRO A 32 -0.83 4.47 -3.83
N MET A 33 -0.78 3.16 -3.60
CA MET A 33 -1.86 2.40 -2.96
C MET A 33 -1.53 1.99 -1.52
N VAL A 34 -0.24 2.02 -1.17
CA VAL A 34 0.29 1.62 0.14
C VAL A 34 1.13 2.75 0.71
N PHE A 35 0.92 3.11 1.96
CA PHE A 35 1.64 4.18 2.65
C PHE A 35 2.27 3.68 3.93
N CYS A 36 3.53 4.00 4.19
CA CYS A 36 4.17 3.78 5.48
C CYS A 36 4.93 5.04 5.93
N GLY A 37 5.08 5.19 7.23
CA GLY A 37 5.91 6.23 7.83
C GLY A 37 7.34 5.73 7.96
N LEU A 38 8.30 6.54 7.53
CA LEU A 38 9.74 6.32 7.67
C LEU A 38 10.31 7.39 8.61
N PHE A 39 10.85 6.96 9.73
CA PHE A 39 11.43 7.83 10.75
C PHE A 39 12.88 7.43 10.99
N PRO A 40 13.85 8.36 11.00
CA PRO A 40 15.21 8.02 11.37
C PRO A 40 15.30 7.71 12.87
N VAL A 41 16.13 6.73 13.23
CA VAL A 41 16.42 6.42 14.65
C VAL A 41 17.12 7.62 15.30
N ASP A 42 18.06 8.23 14.58
CA ASP A 42 18.77 9.44 14.99
C ASP A 42 18.16 10.66 14.29
N ALA A 43 17.62 11.61 15.05
CA ALA A 43 16.97 12.81 14.51
C ALA A 43 17.90 13.66 13.63
N ASP A 44 19.22 13.58 13.86
CA ASP A 44 20.24 14.24 13.05
C ASP A 44 20.30 13.71 11.61
N GLN A 45 19.81 12.48 11.36
CA GLN A 45 19.78 11.86 10.03
C GLN A 45 18.57 12.27 9.16
N PHE A 46 17.70 13.17 9.65
CA PHE A 46 16.52 13.61 8.91
C PHE A 46 16.86 14.29 7.56
N PRO A 47 17.88 15.17 7.46
CA PRO A 47 18.30 15.72 6.17
C PRO A 47 18.82 14.65 5.20
N GLU A 48 19.58 13.67 5.69
CA GLU A 48 20.10 12.57 4.88
C GLU A 48 18.98 11.66 4.37
N LEU A 49 17.96 11.39 5.20
CA LEU A 49 16.76 10.64 4.78
C LEU A 49 16.01 11.39 3.66
N ARG A 50 15.85 12.71 3.80
CA ARG A 50 15.22 13.53 2.76
C ARG A 50 15.99 13.45 1.44
N ASP A 51 17.31 13.65 1.49
CA ASP A 51 18.17 13.60 0.32
C ASP A 51 18.16 12.22 -0.35
N ALA A 52 18.08 11.14 0.45
CA ALA A 52 17.96 9.77 -0.04
C ALA A 52 16.61 9.54 -0.75
N LEU A 53 15.50 10.01 -0.18
CA LEU A 53 14.17 9.91 -0.79
C LEU A 53 14.06 10.74 -2.08
N GLU A 54 14.62 11.95 -2.11
CA GLU A 54 14.66 12.78 -3.31
C GLU A 54 15.47 12.09 -4.43
N LYS A 55 16.61 11.48 -4.12
CA LYS A 55 17.39 10.68 -5.08
C LYS A 55 16.65 9.43 -5.55
N LEU A 56 15.91 8.77 -4.66
CA LEU A 56 15.13 7.59 -5.01
C LEU A 56 13.99 7.95 -5.96
N GLN A 57 13.27 9.06 -5.70
CA GLN A 57 12.19 9.56 -6.54
C GLN A 57 12.63 9.93 -7.96
N LEU A 58 13.90 10.31 -8.17
CA LEU A 58 14.43 10.55 -9.51
C LEU A 58 14.47 9.27 -10.37
N ASN A 59 14.64 8.12 -9.74
CA ASN A 59 14.66 6.82 -10.41
C ASN A 59 13.28 6.16 -10.45
N ASP A 60 12.43 6.50 -9.49
CA ASP A 60 11.11 5.91 -9.31
C ASP A 60 10.03 6.99 -9.23
N ALA A 61 9.33 7.18 -10.35
CA ALA A 61 8.29 8.18 -10.49
C ALA A 61 7.02 7.89 -9.68
N ALA A 62 6.87 6.67 -9.16
CA ALA A 62 5.69 6.27 -8.40
C ALA A 62 5.85 6.51 -6.89
N LEU A 63 7.09 6.67 -6.40
CA LEU A 63 7.34 7.08 -5.02
C LEU A 63 6.83 8.50 -4.79
N LYS A 64 5.88 8.64 -3.86
CA LYS A 64 5.47 9.93 -3.31
C LYS A 64 5.86 9.97 -1.84
N PHE A 65 6.32 11.11 -1.35
CA PHE A 65 6.57 11.26 0.07
C PHE A 65 6.21 12.68 0.53
N GLU A 66 5.77 12.78 1.77
CA GLU A 66 5.43 14.03 2.44
C GLU A 66 6.01 14.05 3.85
N PRO A 67 6.46 15.22 4.36
CA PRO A 67 6.98 15.31 5.72
C PRO A 67 5.86 15.00 6.72
N GLU A 68 6.15 14.13 7.68
CA GLU A 68 5.23 13.73 8.74
C GLU A 68 5.91 13.91 10.11
N THR A 69 5.17 14.48 11.06
CA THR A 69 5.64 14.66 12.43
C THR A 69 4.90 13.73 13.36
N SER A 70 5.66 12.96 14.13
CA SER A 70 5.17 11.99 15.10
C SER A 70 5.54 12.44 16.51
N SER A 71 4.58 12.38 17.44
CA SER A 71 4.82 12.67 18.86
C SER A 71 5.81 11.69 19.50
N ALA A 72 5.83 10.45 19.01
CA ALA A 72 6.67 9.38 19.56
C ALA A 72 7.99 9.19 18.81
N MET A 73 8.02 9.43 17.49
CA MET A 73 9.18 9.14 16.62
C MET A 73 9.83 10.40 16.05
N GLY A 74 9.31 11.60 16.35
CA GLY A 74 9.87 12.85 15.87
C GLY A 74 9.57 13.12 14.40
N PHE A 75 10.53 13.70 13.67
CA PHE A 75 10.38 14.10 12.28
C PHE A 75 10.70 12.94 11.35
N GLY A 76 9.81 12.66 10.39
CA GLY A 76 10.00 11.64 9.38
C GLY A 76 9.25 11.97 8.09
N PHE A 77 9.07 10.94 7.26
CA PHE A 77 8.37 11.05 5.99
C PHE A 77 7.33 9.96 5.84
N ARG A 78 6.13 10.35 5.45
CA ARG A 78 5.12 9.42 4.97
C ARG A 78 5.39 9.12 3.52
N CYS A 79 5.68 7.86 3.20
CA CYS A 79 6.05 7.40 1.88
C CYS A 79 4.93 6.53 1.28
N GLY A 80 4.51 6.85 0.07
CA GLY A 80 3.55 6.11 -0.73
C GLY A 80 4.24 5.28 -1.81
N PHE A 81 3.86 4.00 -1.88
CA PHE A 81 4.37 2.99 -2.82
C PHE A 81 3.22 2.38 -3.64
N LEU A 82 3.55 1.79 -4.80
CA LEU A 82 2.58 1.05 -5.62
C LEU A 82 2.15 -0.27 -5.00
N GLY A 83 2.97 -0.85 -4.13
CA GLY A 83 2.70 -2.12 -3.49
C GLY A 83 3.83 -2.58 -2.59
N LEU A 84 3.65 -3.75 -1.98
CA LEU A 84 4.56 -4.28 -0.96
C LEU A 84 5.97 -4.56 -1.47
N LEU A 85 6.09 -5.15 -2.66
CA LEU A 85 7.38 -5.47 -3.25
C LEU A 85 8.16 -4.22 -3.69
N HIS A 86 7.48 -3.08 -3.80
CA HIS A 86 8.10 -1.80 -4.09
C HIS A 86 8.66 -1.13 -2.83
N MET A 87 8.23 -1.59 -1.65
CA MET A 87 8.69 -1.11 -0.36
C MET A 87 10.06 -1.74 -0.02
N GLU A 88 11.08 -1.45 -0.83
CA GLU A 88 12.47 -1.90 -0.62
C GLU A 88 13.18 -1.02 0.43
N ILE A 89 12.63 -0.92 1.64
CA ILE A 89 13.21 -0.09 2.71
C ILE A 89 14.62 -0.57 3.07
N GLU A 90 14.88 -1.88 3.02
CA GLU A 90 16.22 -2.45 3.22
C GLU A 90 17.26 -1.88 2.24
N ARG A 91 16.84 -1.46 1.04
CA ARG A 91 17.73 -0.87 0.05
C ARG A 91 18.15 0.54 0.46
N LEU A 92 17.23 1.34 0.99
CA LEU A 92 17.54 2.67 1.54
C LEU A 92 18.54 2.57 2.71
N GLU A 93 18.32 1.63 3.63
CA GLU A 93 19.24 1.41 4.75
C GLU A 93 20.64 1.00 4.29
N ARG A 94 20.74 0.11 3.28
CA ARG A 94 22.02 -0.38 2.76
C ARG A 94 22.76 0.63 1.88
N GLU A 95 22.06 1.33 0.97
CA GLU A 95 22.69 2.26 0.03
C GLU A 95 23.10 3.58 0.69
N TYR A 96 22.33 4.05 1.68
CA TYR A 96 22.53 5.36 2.30
C TYR A 96 23.00 5.28 3.76
N ASN A 97 23.19 4.07 4.30
CA ASN A 97 23.64 3.82 5.69
C ASN A 97 22.77 4.57 6.73
N LEU A 98 21.46 4.50 6.53
CA LEU A 98 20.44 5.07 7.41
C LEU A 98 19.89 3.97 8.32
N SER A 99 19.57 4.32 9.56
CA SER A 99 18.82 3.45 10.46
C SER A 99 17.40 3.97 10.57
N LEU A 100 16.43 3.20 10.07
CA LEU A 100 15.06 3.67 9.92
C LEU A 100 14.09 2.83 10.76
N ILE A 101 13.14 3.51 11.38
CA ILE A 101 11.96 2.95 12.00
C ILE A 101 10.82 3.09 11.00
N THR A 102 10.14 1.98 10.73
CA THR A 102 9.02 1.93 9.78
C THR A 102 7.73 1.70 10.55
N THR A 103 6.68 2.46 10.22
CA THR A 103 5.35 2.20 10.80
C THR A 103 4.65 1.10 10.01
N ALA A 104 3.61 0.53 10.63
CA ALA A 104 2.77 -0.44 9.94
C ALA A 104 2.20 0.19 8.65
N PRO A 105 2.32 -0.50 7.51
CA PRO A 105 1.82 0.03 6.26
C PRO A 105 0.29 0.16 6.29
N SER A 106 -0.21 1.19 5.65
CA SER A 106 -1.60 1.62 5.62
C SER A 106 -2.08 1.75 4.17
N VAL A 107 -3.39 1.68 3.98
CA VAL A 107 -4.04 1.86 2.68
C VAL A 107 -4.93 3.10 2.70
N VAL A 108 -5.31 3.58 1.52
CA VAL A 108 -6.27 4.68 1.41
C VAL A 108 -7.67 4.14 1.57
N TYR A 109 -8.41 4.63 2.56
CA TYR A 109 -9.83 4.34 2.75
C TYR A 109 -10.68 5.46 2.14
N ARG A 110 -11.89 5.14 1.70
CA ARG A 110 -12.89 6.15 1.30
C ARG A 110 -13.96 6.25 2.36
N VAL A 111 -14.08 7.43 2.95
CA VAL A 111 -15.10 7.71 3.96
C VAL A 111 -16.21 8.50 3.29
N ASN A 112 -17.38 7.89 3.22
CA ASN A 112 -18.57 8.58 2.77
C ASN A 112 -19.18 9.29 3.98
N CYS A 113 -19.20 10.62 3.93
CA CYS A 113 -19.72 11.45 5.01
C CYS A 113 -21.25 11.63 4.88
N VAL A 114 -21.89 12.04 5.98
CA VAL A 114 -23.37 12.26 6.03
C VAL A 114 -23.81 13.41 5.11
N ASP A 115 -22.92 14.35 4.81
CA ASP A 115 -23.11 15.47 3.88
C ASP A 115 -22.95 15.08 2.39
N ASN A 116 -22.77 13.78 2.10
CA ASN A 116 -22.46 13.21 0.78
C ASN A 116 -21.09 13.63 0.20
N GLU A 117 -20.17 14.15 1.03
CA GLU A 117 -18.77 14.27 0.63
C GLU A 117 -18.05 12.92 0.81
N THR A 118 -17.17 12.56 -0.14
CA THR A 118 -16.28 11.40 0.00
C THR A 118 -14.89 11.89 0.31
N VAL A 119 -14.37 11.52 1.48
CA VAL A 119 -13.03 11.88 1.94
C VAL A 119 -12.10 10.68 1.77
N GLU A 120 -11.00 10.86 1.05
CA GLU A 120 -9.94 9.85 0.98
C GLU A 120 -9.02 9.99 2.20
N CYS A 121 -8.95 8.91 2.98
CA CYS A 121 -8.29 8.86 4.26
C CYS A 121 -7.15 7.84 4.21
N SER A 122 -5.93 8.33 4.04
CA SER A 122 -4.72 7.50 4.16
C SER A 122 -4.27 7.38 5.62
N ASN A 123 -4.43 8.44 6.42
CA ASN A 123 -4.01 8.49 7.82
C ASN A 123 -5.20 8.25 8.76
N PRO A 124 -5.15 7.27 9.69
CA PRO A 124 -6.18 7.10 10.72
C PRO A 124 -6.47 8.36 11.56
N SER A 125 -5.53 9.29 11.70
CA SER A 125 -5.76 10.59 12.35
C SER A 125 -6.69 11.52 11.56
N LEU A 126 -6.73 11.39 10.23
CA LEU A 126 -7.59 12.19 9.34
C LEU A 126 -8.99 11.60 9.17
N LEU A 127 -9.27 10.46 9.83
CA LEU A 127 -10.57 9.81 9.75
C LEU A 127 -11.63 10.71 10.41
N PRO A 128 -12.69 11.16 9.68
CA PRO A 128 -13.74 12.05 10.20
C PRO A 128 -14.37 11.52 11.50
N GLU A 129 -15.03 12.31 12.33
CA GLU A 129 -15.61 11.78 13.58
C GLU A 129 -16.71 10.72 13.32
N PRO A 130 -16.91 9.69 14.17
CA PRO A 130 -17.89 8.62 13.93
C PRO A 130 -19.31 9.09 13.60
N GLY A 131 -19.75 10.21 14.19
CA GLY A 131 -21.07 10.80 13.91
C GLY A 131 -21.21 11.47 12.53
N GLN A 132 -20.10 11.73 11.84
CA GLN A 132 -20.05 12.31 10.49
C GLN A 132 -19.86 11.24 9.41
N ARG A 133 -19.61 9.98 9.80
CA ARG A 133 -19.41 8.85 8.89
C ARG A 133 -20.74 8.20 8.55
N ARG A 134 -21.02 8.05 7.26
CA ARG A 134 -22.12 7.21 6.75
C ARG A 134 -21.65 5.79 6.49
N SER A 135 -20.55 5.65 5.76
CA SER A 135 -19.89 4.37 5.52
C SER A 135 -18.40 4.55 5.25
N ILE A 136 -17.64 3.47 5.45
CA ILE A 136 -16.21 3.41 5.12
C ILE A 136 -16.03 2.31 4.09
N GLU A 137 -15.37 2.64 3.00
CA GLU A 137 -14.98 1.70 1.96
C GLU A 137 -13.47 1.44 2.03
N GLU A 138 -13.11 0.17 1.96
CA GLU A 138 -11.71 -0.25 1.85
C GLU A 138 -11.36 -0.68 0.42
N PRO A 139 -10.10 -0.49 0.02
CA PRO A 139 -9.62 -0.96 -1.27
C PRO A 139 -9.56 -2.49 -1.27
N VAL A 140 -10.13 -3.11 -2.30
CA VAL A 140 -10.14 -4.57 -2.50
C VAL A 140 -9.27 -4.93 -3.69
N VAL A 141 -8.51 -6.01 -3.54
CA VAL A 141 -7.71 -6.60 -4.60
C VAL A 141 -8.20 -7.99 -4.93
N LYS A 142 -8.15 -8.32 -6.22
CA LYS A 142 -8.20 -9.69 -6.69
C LYS A 142 -6.79 -10.24 -6.71
N ILE A 143 -6.54 -11.27 -5.92
CA ILE A 143 -5.27 -11.99 -5.89
C ILE A 143 -5.39 -13.30 -6.68
N GLU A 144 -4.38 -13.58 -7.50
CA GLU A 144 -4.19 -14.85 -8.17
C GLU A 144 -2.91 -15.49 -7.64
N MET A 145 -3.04 -16.62 -6.95
CA MET A 145 -1.94 -17.37 -6.37
C MET A 145 -1.69 -18.63 -7.18
N LEU A 146 -0.48 -18.79 -7.72
CA LEU A 146 -0.04 -20.00 -8.39
C LEU A 146 0.76 -20.85 -7.42
N THR A 147 0.35 -22.10 -7.23
CA THR A 147 0.97 -22.99 -6.24
C THR A 147 0.93 -24.46 -6.67
N PRO A 148 1.87 -25.30 -6.21
CA PRO A 148 1.73 -26.75 -6.30
C PRO A 148 0.52 -27.27 -5.51
N LYS A 149 -0.03 -28.43 -5.94
CA LYS A 149 -1.23 -29.04 -5.31
C LYS A 149 -1.09 -29.25 -3.80
N ASP A 150 0.09 -29.60 -3.34
CA ASP A 150 0.36 -29.94 -1.94
C ASP A 150 0.16 -28.76 -0.97
N TYR A 151 0.20 -27.52 -1.47
CA TYR A 151 0.10 -26.30 -0.66
C TYR A 151 -1.24 -25.57 -0.81
N ILE A 152 -2.18 -26.09 -1.62
CA ILE A 152 -3.46 -25.42 -1.88
C ILE A 152 -4.21 -25.16 -0.58
N GLY A 153 -4.34 -26.16 0.29
CA GLY A 153 -5.08 -26.04 1.56
C GLY A 153 -4.53 -24.94 2.45
N SER A 154 -3.21 -24.90 2.65
CA SER A 154 -2.55 -23.91 3.51
C SER A 154 -2.68 -22.48 2.99
N LEU A 155 -2.73 -22.29 1.66
CA LEU A 155 -2.93 -20.97 1.06
C LEU A 155 -4.40 -20.54 1.07
N MET A 156 -5.34 -21.48 0.94
CA MET A 156 -6.77 -21.18 1.09
C MET A 156 -7.09 -20.73 2.51
N GLU A 157 -6.53 -21.41 3.52
CA GLU A 157 -6.64 -21.01 4.93
C GLU A 157 -6.07 -19.60 5.14
N LEU A 158 -4.86 -19.33 4.64
CA LEU A 158 -4.24 -17.99 4.73
C LEU A 158 -5.14 -16.90 4.12
N ALA A 159 -5.72 -17.14 2.94
CA ALA A 159 -6.60 -16.17 2.30
C ALA A 159 -7.91 -15.97 3.09
N GLN A 160 -8.48 -17.03 3.65
CA GLN A 160 -9.71 -16.95 4.45
C GLN A 160 -9.49 -16.22 5.78
N ASP A 161 -8.38 -16.46 6.47
CA ASP A 161 -7.97 -15.74 7.69
C ASP A 161 -7.78 -14.23 7.45
N ARG A 162 -7.62 -13.84 6.19
CA ARG A 162 -7.41 -12.46 5.71
C ARG A 162 -8.67 -11.89 5.07
N ARG A 163 -9.85 -12.40 5.46
CA ARG A 163 -11.18 -11.98 4.96
C ARG A 163 -11.34 -12.17 3.45
N GLY A 164 -10.59 -13.11 2.88
CA GLY A 164 -10.61 -13.41 1.45
C GLY A 164 -11.84 -14.20 1.04
N GLU A 165 -12.51 -13.73 -0.01
CA GLU A 165 -13.62 -14.41 -0.67
C GLU A 165 -13.09 -15.26 -1.84
N PHE A 166 -13.33 -16.57 -1.79
CA PHE A 166 -12.91 -17.49 -2.84
C PHE A 166 -13.70 -17.24 -4.12
N LYS A 167 -13.02 -16.97 -5.24
CA LYS A 167 -13.66 -16.76 -6.56
C LYS A 167 -13.50 -17.93 -7.50
N GLY A 168 -12.44 -18.71 -7.36
CA GLY A 168 -12.26 -19.91 -8.18
C GLY A 168 -10.87 -20.50 -8.09
N MET A 169 -10.75 -21.72 -8.63
CA MET A 169 -9.49 -22.44 -8.74
C MET A 169 -9.42 -23.09 -10.12
N LYS A 170 -8.24 -23.06 -10.74
CA LYS A 170 -7.97 -23.67 -12.04
C LYS A 170 -6.71 -24.52 -11.94
N TYR A 171 -6.76 -25.76 -12.40
CA TYR A 171 -5.56 -26.57 -12.55
C TYR A 171 -4.86 -26.19 -13.85
N ILE A 172 -3.63 -25.67 -13.75
CA ILE A 172 -2.81 -25.30 -14.90
C ILE A 172 -2.13 -26.57 -15.45
N THR A 173 -1.67 -27.44 -14.55
CA THR A 173 -1.10 -28.75 -14.87
C THR A 173 -1.54 -29.78 -13.83
N GLU A 174 -1.14 -31.04 -14.00
CA GLU A 174 -1.42 -32.08 -12.99
C GLU A 174 -0.89 -31.74 -11.60
N ASN A 175 0.16 -30.92 -11.48
CA ASN A 175 0.80 -30.61 -10.20
C ASN A 175 0.68 -29.14 -9.79
N ARG A 176 0.11 -28.25 -10.62
CA ARG A 176 -0.02 -26.82 -10.32
C ARG A 176 -1.47 -26.34 -10.44
N ALA A 177 -1.87 -25.48 -9.51
CA ALA A 177 -3.15 -24.79 -9.52
C ALA A 177 -2.95 -23.28 -9.41
N SER A 178 -3.84 -22.54 -10.05
CA SER A 178 -4.10 -21.13 -9.79
C SER A 178 -5.33 -21.04 -8.88
N ILE A 179 -5.24 -20.25 -7.83
CA ILE A 179 -6.29 -20.00 -6.85
C ILE A 179 -6.57 -18.50 -6.86
N ILE A 180 -7.83 -18.13 -7.02
CA ILE A 180 -8.27 -16.75 -7.15
C ILE A 180 -9.11 -16.37 -5.94
N TYR A 181 -8.71 -15.31 -5.26
CA TYR A 181 -9.42 -14.71 -4.13
C TYR A 181 -9.62 -13.22 -4.35
N GLU A 182 -10.65 -12.66 -3.72
CA GLU A 182 -10.76 -11.21 -3.51
C GLU A 182 -10.61 -10.95 -2.02
N LEU A 183 -9.68 -10.06 -1.65
CA LEU A 183 -9.47 -9.68 -0.26
C LEU A 183 -9.15 -8.19 -0.14
N PRO A 184 -9.39 -7.60 1.05
CA PRO A 184 -9.00 -6.23 1.31
C PRO A 184 -7.49 -6.03 1.20
N LEU A 185 -7.08 -4.94 0.57
CA LEU A 185 -5.66 -4.60 0.39
C LEU A 185 -4.95 -4.44 1.75
N ALA A 186 -5.65 -3.89 2.76
CA ALA A 186 -5.12 -3.74 4.12
C ALA A 186 -4.65 -5.07 4.73
N GLU A 187 -5.36 -6.16 4.42
CA GLU A 187 -5.03 -7.51 4.91
C GLU A 187 -3.86 -8.15 4.15
N MET A 188 -3.67 -7.74 2.89
CA MET A 188 -2.53 -8.17 2.08
C MET A 188 -1.23 -7.45 2.49
N VAL A 189 -1.35 -6.19 2.88
CA VAL A 189 -0.23 -5.24 3.06
C VAL A 189 0.63 -5.51 4.32
N GLY A 190 0.14 -6.32 5.25
CA GLY A 190 0.95 -6.81 6.37
C GLY A 190 1.93 -7.91 5.97
N ASP A 191 1.75 -9.09 6.56
CA ASP A 191 2.66 -10.24 6.41
C ASP A 191 2.22 -11.25 5.34
N PHE A 192 1.24 -10.92 4.49
CA PHE A 192 0.62 -11.89 3.58
C PHE A 192 1.64 -12.55 2.64
N PHE A 193 2.54 -11.76 2.07
CA PHE A 193 3.56 -12.26 1.15
C PHE A 193 4.54 -13.21 1.86
N ASP A 194 4.98 -12.86 3.06
CA ASP A 194 5.90 -13.67 3.86
C ASP A 194 5.25 -14.96 4.31
N GLN A 195 3.98 -14.91 4.74
CA GLN A 195 3.19 -16.09 5.10
C GLN A 195 2.98 -17.00 3.89
N LEU A 196 2.68 -16.43 2.71
CA LEU A 196 2.53 -17.18 1.47
C LEU A 196 3.82 -17.92 1.12
N LYS A 197 4.98 -17.25 1.23
CA LYS A 197 6.29 -17.86 0.98
C LYS A 197 6.62 -18.93 2.01
N SER A 198 6.40 -18.65 3.30
CA SER A 198 6.66 -19.60 4.39
C SER A 198 5.82 -20.87 4.24
N ARG A 199 4.50 -20.74 4.07
CA ARG A 199 3.55 -21.86 3.95
C ARG A 199 3.74 -22.69 2.67
N SER A 200 4.26 -22.08 1.61
CA SER A 200 4.55 -22.76 0.34
C SER A 200 6.01 -23.20 0.18
N LYS A 201 6.87 -23.00 1.19
CA LYS A 201 8.33 -23.20 1.08
C LYS A 201 8.96 -22.44 -0.10
N GLY A 202 8.38 -21.29 -0.45
CA GLY A 202 8.80 -20.43 -1.56
C GLY A 202 8.25 -20.81 -2.94
N TYR A 203 7.54 -21.94 -3.08
CA TYR A 203 7.03 -22.42 -4.37
C TYR A 203 5.81 -21.67 -4.90
N ALA A 204 5.09 -20.93 -4.05
CA ALA A 204 3.96 -20.14 -4.50
C ALA A 204 4.40 -18.76 -5.00
N SER A 205 3.69 -18.28 -6.01
CA SER A 205 3.76 -16.90 -6.50
C SER A 205 2.37 -16.28 -6.44
N MET A 206 2.31 -14.97 -6.37
CA MET A 206 1.06 -14.22 -6.39
C MET A 206 1.16 -13.05 -7.36
N GLU A 207 0.05 -12.76 -8.00
CA GLU A 207 -0.22 -11.52 -8.70
C GLU A 207 -1.50 -10.93 -8.10
N TYR A 208 -1.61 -9.62 -8.04
CA TYR A 208 -2.84 -8.96 -7.59
C TYR A 208 -3.22 -7.81 -8.50
N THR A 209 -4.52 -7.55 -8.57
CA THR A 209 -5.08 -6.43 -9.32
C THR A 209 -6.07 -5.70 -8.43
N PHE A 210 -5.96 -4.39 -8.36
CA PHE A 210 -6.96 -3.55 -7.70
C PHE A 210 -8.29 -3.65 -8.44
N ILE A 211 -9.37 -3.96 -7.73
CA ILE A 211 -10.71 -4.15 -8.32
C ILE A 211 -11.74 -3.11 -7.85
N GLY A 212 -11.33 -2.14 -7.03
CA GLY A 212 -12.18 -1.06 -6.55
C GLY A 212 -12.29 -1.02 -5.03
N TYR A 213 -13.22 -0.20 -4.58
CA TYR A 213 -13.55 -0.01 -3.16
C TYR A 213 -14.80 -0.80 -2.81
N LYS A 214 -14.83 -1.33 -1.59
CA LYS A 214 -16.00 -2.04 -1.05
C LYS A 214 -16.29 -1.54 0.35
N GLU A 215 -17.57 -1.27 0.62
CA GLU A 215 -18.05 -0.91 1.94
C GLU A 215 -17.81 -2.05 2.94
N SER A 216 -17.22 -1.71 4.09
CA SER A 216 -16.85 -2.66 5.14
C SER A 216 -17.04 -2.06 6.54
N GLU A 217 -17.28 -2.91 7.53
CA GLU A 217 -17.44 -2.53 8.93
C GLU A 217 -16.07 -2.26 9.59
N LEU A 218 -15.58 -1.04 9.39
CA LEU A 218 -14.27 -0.60 9.87
C LEU A 218 -14.37 0.33 11.08
N ILE A 219 -13.45 0.14 12.03
CA ILE A 219 -13.30 0.98 13.21
C ILE A 219 -11.86 1.48 13.34
N LYS A 220 -11.71 2.66 13.93
CA LYS A 220 -10.40 3.20 14.31
C LYS A 220 -10.00 2.62 15.67
N LEU A 221 -8.82 2.02 15.73
CA LEU A 221 -8.19 1.53 16.93
C LEU A 221 -7.07 2.49 17.32
N ASP A 222 -7.27 3.19 18.44
CA ASP A 222 -6.27 4.08 19.03
C ASP A 222 -5.45 3.35 20.11
N ILE A 223 -4.13 3.47 20.05
CA ILE A 223 -3.23 2.92 21.05
C ILE A 223 -2.78 4.05 21.98
N GLN A 224 -2.96 3.86 23.29
CA GLN A 224 -2.56 4.83 24.30
C GLN A 224 -1.34 4.32 25.08
N ILE A 225 -0.34 5.18 25.27
CA ILE A 225 0.82 4.92 26.13
C ILE A 225 0.77 5.95 27.26
N ASN A 226 0.77 5.47 28.51
CA ASN A 226 0.60 6.33 29.70
C ASN A 226 -0.68 7.20 29.69
N GLY A 227 -1.73 6.76 28.99
CA GLY A 227 -2.99 7.49 28.87
C GLY A 227 -3.02 8.55 27.77
N GLU A 228 -1.92 8.74 27.04
CA GLU A 228 -1.87 9.63 25.88
C GLU A 228 -1.98 8.82 24.58
N PRO A 229 -2.84 9.21 23.63
CA PRO A 229 -2.96 8.53 22.34
C PRO A 229 -1.68 8.72 21.51
N VAL A 230 -1.20 7.63 20.96
CA VAL A 230 -0.04 7.60 20.07
C VAL A 230 -0.55 7.46 18.64
N GLU A 231 -0.80 8.61 18.01
CA GLU A 231 -1.35 8.69 16.65
C GLU A 231 -0.64 7.82 15.60
N PRO A 232 0.71 7.75 15.53
CA PRO A 232 1.41 6.91 14.54
C PRO A 232 1.15 5.40 14.69
N LEU A 233 0.69 4.96 15.85
CA LEU A 233 0.37 3.55 16.13
C LEU A 233 -1.11 3.25 15.95
N SER A 234 -1.93 4.26 15.68
CA SER A 234 -3.36 4.09 15.47
C SER A 234 -3.60 3.44 14.11
N THR A 235 -4.59 2.56 14.03
CA THR A 235 -4.86 1.78 12.82
C THR A 235 -6.35 1.65 12.56
N ILE A 236 -6.73 1.38 11.31
CA ILE A 236 -8.11 1.09 10.93
C ILE A 236 -8.22 -0.41 10.75
N VAL A 237 -9.12 -1.04 11.51
CA VAL A 237 -9.32 -2.49 11.55
C VAL A 237 -10.77 -2.85 11.30
N HIS A 238 -10.99 -4.04 10.78
CA HIS A 238 -12.32 -4.61 10.68
C HIS A 238 -12.86 -4.97 12.06
N ARG A 239 -14.13 -4.68 12.32
CA ARG A 239 -14.76 -4.85 13.65
C ARG A 239 -14.66 -6.27 14.23
N ASP A 240 -14.62 -7.28 13.37
CA ASP A 240 -14.53 -8.69 13.77
C ASP A 240 -13.11 -9.14 14.15
N LYS A 241 -12.10 -8.27 13.98
CA LYS A 241 -10.70 -8.50 14.38
C LYS A 241 -10.34 -7.65 15.59
#